data_AF-J3C8A2-F1
#
_entry.id   AF-J3C8A2-F1
#
_cell.length_a   1.000
_cell.length_b   1.000
_cell.length_c   1.000
_cell.angle_alpha   90.00
_cell.angle_beta   90.00
_cell.angle_gamma   90.00
#
_symmetry.space_group_name_H-M   'P 1'
#
loop_
_entity.id
_entity.type
_entity.pdbx_description
1 polymer ?
#
loop_
_entity_poly.entity_id
_entity_poly.type
_entity_poly.pdbx_seq_one_letter_code
_entity_poly.pdbx_strand_id
1 'polypeptide(L)'
;MNDEENAKQELMNMSSEQLELVDHDLFKWICSGKNCCRSTKVRDYGIHPIYYHKRITPHFMNMNYFYFMCAKHYKIYKALIKNYPVEKVREKLFDFTKPRLIKL
;
A
#
# COMPACT_ATOMS: atom_id res chain seq x y z
N MET A 1 23.59 3.35 13.18
CA MET A 1 22.89 2.95 11.95
C MET A 1 23.82 1.99 11.23
N ASN A 2 23.35 0.80 10.84
CA ASN A 2 24.18 -0.16 10.10
C ASN A 2 24.12 0.14 8.60
N ASP A 3 25.05 -0.43 7.83
CA ASP A 3 25.15 -0.19 6.39
C ASP A 3 23.87 -0.57 5.63
N GLU A 4 23.15 -1.59 6.11
CA GLU A 4 21.87 -2.01 5.56
C GLU A 4 20.78 -0.92 5.68
N GLU A 5 20.68 -0.28 6.85
CA GLU A 5 19.70 0.77 7.09
C GLU A 5 20.03 2.05 6.30
N ASN A 6 21.33 2.35 6.14
CA ASN A 6 21.79 3.45 5.28
C ASN A 6 21.37 3.20 3.82
N ALA A 7 21.61 1.99 3.29
CA ALA A 7 21.24 1.63 1.92
C ALA A 7 19.71 1.72 1.68
N LYS A 8 18.89 1.31 2.66
CA LYS A 8 17.43 1.45 2.59
C LYS A 8 17.01 2.91 2.52
N GLN A 9 17.60 3.77 3.35
CA GLN A 9 17.30 5.20 3.34
C GLN A 9 17.73 5.88 2.05
N GLU A 10 18.92 5.56 1.53
CA GLU A 10 19.38 6.07 0.24
C GLU A 10 18.40 5.74 -0.88
N LEU A 11 17.94 4.48 -0.95
CA LEU A 11 16.95 4.05 -1.94
C LEU A 11 15.60 4.77 -1.76
N MET A 12 15.15 4.97 -0.52
CA MET A 12 13.90 5.70 -0.25
C MET A 12 13.98 7.21 -0.57
N ASN A 13 15.19 7.77 -0.61
CA ASN A 13 15.45 9.17 -0.95
C ASN A 13 15.69 9.39 -2.45
N MET A 14 15.78 8.32 -3.24
CA MET A 14 15.94 8.43 -4.70
C MET A 14 14.73 9.10 -5.37
N SER A 15 14.99 9.81 -6.46
CA SER A 15 13.94 10.34 -7.31
C SER A 15 13.17 9.21 -7.99
N SER A 16 11.96 9.51 -8.46
CA SER A 16 11.18 8.51 -9.20
C SER A 16 11.89 8.05 -10.48
N GLU A 17 12.68 8.90 -11.12
CA GLU A 17 13.46 8.57 -12.33
C GLU A 17 14.62 7.64 -12.01
N GLN A 18 15.33 7.88 -10.91
CA GLN A 18 16.39 6.99 -10.43
C GLN A 18 15.83 5.61 -10.09
N LEU A 19 14.67 5.56 -9.44
CA LEU A 19 14.00 4.32 -9.08
C LEU A 19 13.52 3.48 -10.28
N GLU A 20 13.26 4.08 -11.45
CA GLU A 20 12.95 3.30 -12.66
C GLU A 20 14.15 2.49 -13.18
N LEU A 21 15.38 2.86 -12.79
CA LEU A 21 16.61 2.18 -13.17
C LEU A 21 17.02 1.07 -12.19
N VAL A 22 16.35 0.97 -11.04
CA VAL A 22 16.64 -0.04 -10.02
C VAL A 22 15.77 -1.27 -10.26
N ASP A 23 16.41 -2.44 -10.26
CA ASP A 23 15.71 -3.72 -10.34
C ASP A 23 14.71 -3.85 -9.20
N HIS A 24 13.51 -4.32 -9.53
CA HIS A 24 12.42 -4.45 -8.58
C HIS A 24 11.46 -5.56 -8.96
N ASP A 25 10.85 -6.14 -7.94
CA ASP A 25 9.71 -7.02 -8.11
C ASP A 25 8.42 -6.20 -8.21
N LEU A 26 7.42 -6.76 -8.91
CA LEU A 26 6.09 -6.19 -8.99
C LEU A 26 5.11 -6.99 -8.14
N PHE A 27 4.24 -6.28 -7.43
CA PHE A 27 3.18 -6.86 -6.62
C PHE A 27 1.85 -6.18 -6.92
N LYS A 28 0.76 -6.92 -6.71
CA LYS A 28 -0.61 -6.40 -6.63
C LYS A 28 -0.94 -6.09 -5.18
N TRP A 29 -1.19 -4.82 -4.85
CA TRP A 29 -1.77 -4.40 -3.59
C TRP A 29 -3.30 -4.46 -3.67
N ILE A 30 -3.89 -5.41 -2.94
CA ILE A 30 -5.29 -5.79 -3.04
C ILE A 30 -6.17 -4.85 -2.22
N CYS A 31 -7.31 -4.46 -2.79
CA CYS A 31 -8.30 -3.65 -2.09
C CYS A 31 -8.91 -4.45 -0.93
N SER A 32 -8.81 -3.90 0.29
CA SER A 32 -9.32 -4.52 1.51
C SER A 32 -10.84 -4.40 1.67
N GLY A 33 -11.57 -3.81 0.72
CA GLY A 33 -13.03 -3.75 0.76
C GLY A 33 -13.68 -5.12 0.52
N LYS A 34 -14.74 -5.46 1.27
CA LYS A 34 -15.56 -6.67 1.04
C LYS A 34 -16.04 -6.74 -0.41
N ASN A 35 -16.06 -7.94 -0.98
CA ASN A 35 -16.50 -8.19 -2.36
C ASN A 35 -15.77 -7.37 -3.44
N CYS A 36 -14.56 -6.87 -3.15
CA CYS A 36 -13.70 -6.21 -4.12
C CYS A 36 -12.64 -7.16 -4.70
N CYS A 37 -12.48 -7.16 -6.02
CA CYS A 37 -11.39 -7.82 -6.73
C CYS A 37 -10.34 -6.81 -7.28
N ARG A 38 -10.49 -5.51 -6.97
CA ARG A 38 -9.58 -4.49 -7.48
C ARG A 38 -8.25 -4.52 -6.74
N SER A 39 -7.19 -4.16 -7.46
CA SER A 39 -5.85 -4.00 -6.92
C SER A 39 -5.16 -2.81 -7.58
N THR A 40 -4.07 -2.35 -6.99
CA THR A 40 -3.09 -1.47 -7.65
C THR A 40 -1.75 -2.19 -7.75
N LYS A 41 -0.84 -1.70 -8.60
CA LYS A 41 0.52 -2.23 -8.67
C LYS A 41 1.42 -1.45 -7.71
N VAL A 42 2.28 -2.16 -7.00
CA VAL A 42 3.37 -1.59 -6.19
C VAL A 42 4.69 -2.27 -6.56
N ARG A 43 5.79 -1.58 -6.32
CA ARG A 43 7.14 -2.11 -6.54
C ARG A 43 7.76 -2.50 -5.20
N ASP A 44 8.45 -3.62 -5.20
CA ASP A 44 9.29 -4.06 -4.09
C ASP A 44 10.75 -3.97 -4.52
N TYR A 45 11.52 -3.16 -3.80
CA TYR A 45 12.96 -2.99 -4.00
C TYR A 45 13.77 -3.81 -2.99
N GLY A 46 13.17 -4.84 -2.38
CA GLY A 46 13.83 -5.70 -1.38
C GLY A 46 13.87 -5.10 0.03
N ILE A 47 13.07 -4.06 0.29
CA ILE A 47 13.05 -3.33 1.58
C ILE A 47 11.79 -3.64 2.41
N HIS A 48 11.37 -4.91 2.39
CA HIS A 48 10.20 -5.39 3.12
C HIS A 48 10.20 -4.91 4.58
N PRO A 49 9.06 -4.41 5.11
CA PRO A 49 7.68 -4.42 4.58
C PRO A 49 7.29 -3.15 3.80
N ILE A 50 8.25 -2.40 3.24
CA ILE A 50 8.02 -1.12 2.58
C ILE A 50 7.96 -1.31 1.06
N TYR A 51 6.94 -0.72 0.42
CA TYR A 51 6.72 -0.84 -1.01
C TYR A 51 6.48 0.52 -1.64
N TYR A 52 6.91 0.69 -2.89
CA TYR A 52 6.76 1.95 -3.63
C TYR A 52 5.47 1.97 -4.46
N HIS A 53 4.74 3.08 -4.36
CA HIS A 53 3.57 3.38 -5.16
C HIS A 53 3.71 4.74 -5.86
N LYS A 54 3.83 4.71 -7.19
CA LYS A 54 4.10 5.88 -8.04
C LYS A 54 3.13 7.06 -7.87
N ARG A 55 1.89 6.81 -7.46
CA ARG A 55 0.82 7.83 -7.40
C ARG A 55 0.37 8.23 -5.99
N ILE A 56 0.98 7.68 -4.95
CA ILE A 56 0.61 7.99 -3.56
C ILE A 56 1.77 8.77 -2.94
N THR A 57 1.46 9.75 -2.08
CA THR A 57 2.46 10.49 -1.31
C THR A 57 2.16 10.27 0.18
N PRO A 58 3.13 9.83 1.00
CA PRO A 58 4.50 9.42 0.60
C PRO A 58 4.52 8.21 -0.35
N HIS A 59 5.51 8.14 -1.23
CA HIS A 59 5.59 7.09 -2.25
C HIS A 59 5.91 5.71 -1.67
N PHE A 60 6.71 5.66 -0.61
CA PHE A 60 7.03 4.44 0.12
C PHE A 60 6.03 4.22 1.26
N MET A 61 5.39 3.05 1.26
CA MET A 61 4.29 2.71 2.15
C MET A 61 4.63 1.42 2.90
N ASN A 62 4.56 1.47 4.24
CA ASN A 62 4.77 0.30 5.08
C ASN A 62 3.49 -0.55 5.19
N MET A 63 3.50 -1.73 4.57
CA MET A 63 2.31 -2.56 4.43
C MET A 63 1.83 -3.24 5.72
N ASN A 64 2.60 -3.13 6.81
CA ASN A 64 2.14 -3.57 8.13
C ASN A 64 0.97 -2.70 8.63
N TYR A 65 0.99 -1.41 8.32
CA TYR A 65 0.06 -0.41 8.87
C TYR A 65 -1.00 0.05 7.87
N PHE A 66 -0.76 -0.11 6.55
CA PHE A 66 -1.65 0.43 5.53
C PHE A 66 -2.60 -0.61 4.93
N TYR A 67 -3.87 -0.23 4.83
CA TYR A 67 -4.88 -0.93 4.03
C TYR A 67 -5.16 -0.13 2.76
N PHE A 68 -5.16 -0.80 1.62
CA PHE A 68 -5.53 -0.16 0.37
C PHE A 68 -7.04 -0.27 0.13
N MET A 69 -7.62 0.83 -0.31
CA MET A 69 -8.96 0.84 -0.90
C MET A 69 -8.89 1.38 -2.31
N CYS A 70 -9.59 0.71 -3.22
CA CYS A 70 -9.85 1.31 -4.52
C CYS A 70 -10.72 2.57 -4.38
N ALA A 71 -10.71 3.45 -5.37
CA ALA A 71 -11.45 4.71 -5.35
C ALA A 71 -12.94 4.55 -4.99
N LYS A 72 -13.59 3.45 -5.42
CA LYS A 72 -14.98 3.13 -5.07
C LYS A 72 -15.15 2.92 -3.56
N HIS A 73 -14.35 2.03 -2.96
CA HIS A 73 -14.46 1.74 -1.53
C HIS A 73 -13.99 2.90 -0.66
N TYR A 74 -12.98 3.66 -1.12
CA TYR A 74 -12.55 4.85 -0.40
C TYR A 74 -13.65 5.91 -0.32
N LYS A 75 -14.41 6.14 -1.40
CA LYS A 75 -15.58 7.05 -1.39
C LYS A 75 -16.64 6.58 -0.38
N ILE A 76 -16.94 5.28 -0.34
CA ILE A 76 -17.90 4.70 0.62
C ILE A 76 -17.38 4.88 2.05
N TYR A 77 -16.11 4.53 2.31
CA TYR A 77 -15.47 4.70 3.60
C TYR A 77 -15.56 6.14 4.09
N LYS A 78 -15.21 7.12 3.25
CA LYS A 78 -15.27 8.55 3.57
C LYS A 78 -16.69 9.03 3.88
N ALA A 79 -17.72 8.45 3.25
CA ALA A 79 -19.11 8.77 3.57
C ALA A 79 -19.55 8.18 4.92
N LEU A 80 -19.11 6.95 5.23
CA LEU A 80 -19.50 6.25 6.44
C LEU A 80 -18.80 6.78 7.70
N ILE A 81 -17.50 7.06 7.65
CA ILE A 81 -16.76 7.54 8.84
C ILE A 81 -17.20 8.93 9.33
N LYS A 82 -17.94 9.68 8.50
CA LYS A 82 -18.55 10.95 8.93
C LYS A 82 -19.74 10.75 9.89
N ASN A 83 -20.39 9.59 9.81
CA ASN A 83 -21.66 9.32 10.48
C ASN A 83 -21.56 8.19 11.51
N TYR A 84 -20.50 7.37 11.46
CA TYR A 84 -20.35 6.17 12.28
C TYR A 84 -18.94 6.04 12.85
N PRO A 85 -18.79 5.40 14.03
CA PRO A 85 -17.47 5.08 14.59
C PRO A 85 -16.61 4.27 13.61
N VAL A 86 -15.32 4.57 13.56
CA VAL A 86 -14.37 3.98 12.61
C VAL A 86 -14.33 2.46 12.75
N GLU A 87 -14.41 1.94 13.97
CA GLU A 87 -14.40 0.52 14.30
C GLU A 87 -15.57 -0.20 13.63
N LYS A 88 -16.78 0.38 13.71
CA LYS A 88 -17.98 -0.17 13.08
C LYS A 88 -17.88 -0.13 11.57
N VAL A 89 -17.34 0.95 10.99
CA VAL A 89 -17.10 1.04 9.55
C VAL A 89 -16.08 -0.01 9.11
N ARG A 90 -15.01 -0.22 9.89
CA ARG A 90 -13.99 -1.24 9.62
C ARG A 90 -14.59 -2.64 9.58
N GLU A 91 -15.35 -3.02 10.60
CA GLU A 91 -16.03 -4.33 10.69
C GLU A 91 -16.96 -4.58 9.49
N LYS A 92 -17.71 -3.57 9.07
CA LYS A 92 -18.70 -3.71 8.00
C LYS A 92 -18.10 -3.65 6.60
N LEU A 93 -17.13 -2.77 6.35
CA LEU A 93 -16.62 -2.49 5.00
C LEU A 93 -15.39 -3.31 4.62
N PHE A 94 -14.55 -3.69 5.58
CA PHE A 94 -13.27 -4.34 5.30
C PHE A 94 -13.38 -5.87 5.33
N ASP A 95 -12.57 -6.50 4.49
CA ASP A 95 -12.30 -7.92 4.49
C ASP A 95 -10.82 -8.14 4.78
N PHE A 96 -10.53 -8.45 6.05
CA PHE A 96 -9.15 -8.69 6.51
C PHE A 96 -8.66 -10.11 6.24
N THR A 97 -9.50 -10.99 5.68
CA THR A 97 -9.11 -12.35 5.29
C THR A 97 -8.41 -12.38 3.93
N LYS A 98 -8.54 -11.31 3.14
CA LYS A 98 -7.90 -11.20 1.83
C LYS A 98 -6.39 -11.08 1.95
N PRO A 99 -5.63 -11.66 1.00
CA PRO A 99 -4.21 -11.37 0.87
C PRO A 99 -4.04 -9.87 0.62
N ARG A 100 -3.13 -9.22 1.36
CA ARG A 100 -2.82 -7.79 1.15
C ARG A 100 -2.01 -7.58 -0.14
N LEU A 101 -1.06 -8.45 -0.39
CA LEU A 101 -0.14 -8.41 -1.52
C LEU A 101 -0.11 -9.76 -2.23
N ILE A 102 0.02 -9.72 -3.55
CA ILE A 102 0.21 -10.90 -4.40
C ILE A 102 1.34 -10.59 -5.37
N LYS A 103 2.41 -11.39 -5.39
CA LYS A 103 3.51 -11.24 -6.36
C LYS A 103 2.99 -11.43 -7.79
N LEU A 104 3.42 -10.59 -8.72
CA LEU A 104 3.03 -10.62 -10.13
C LEU A 104 3.87 -11.60 -10.95
#